data_AF-A0A3M1KW07-F1
#
_entry.id   AF-A0A3M1KW07-F1
#
_cell.length_a   1.000
_cell.length_b   1.000
_cell.length_c   1.000
_cell.angle_alpha   90.00
_cell.angle_beta   90.00
_cell.angle_gamma   90.00
#
_symmetry.space_group_name_H-M   'P 1'
#
loop_
_entity.id
_entity.type
_entity.pdbx_description
1 polymer ?
#
loop_
_entity_poly.entity_id
_entity_poly.type
_entity_poly.pdbx_seq_one_letter_code
_entity_poly.pdbx_strand_id
1 'polypeptide(L)'
;MFRTAFTTAGGRIQSFELKEYESDAHDGEALEMVVADGLLPLGVYWLDEGGNVVGDQDVDYRIEVERPAGAGSTVVRLTGTAAPGLTIEKTLTLHDGSYLLDYTVVVGGEATDREVGVAWARAVHEGRSRFSGKEGPVALLADKLHAENAASMKEPVLLDGEVAWAGYADHYFLAAYIPDEPVRARFVGAASGGVGEATLWARAPGGRVQYSLFVGPKRLDLLGSVGHGLERSVDFGWFAFVARPLLGLLIFLYSFTGNYGWSIVLLTVGIRIVFYPINKRQAEAMKAMQRIQPELKKLQEKYKDDRERLNREMMELYRRHKVNPLSGCLPMLVQLPVFFGLYRALMEAIELRHAPFIGWITDLSQPDRLGSLAIPFVSPPGIPVLTLLMG
;
A
#
# COMPACT_ATOMS: atom_id res chain seq x y z
N MET A 1 1.40 19.84 -6.47
CA MET A 1 1.44 18.38 -6.37
C MET A 1 2.82 17.80 -6.64
N PHE A 2 3.43 17.94 -7.83
CA PHE A 2 4.74 17.30 -8.07
C PHE A 2 5.72 18.14 -8.92
N ARG A 3 6.95 17.64 -9.08
CA ARG A 3 7.98 18.08 -10.05
C ARG A 3 8.54 16.84 -10.74
N THR A 4 8.83 16.91 -12.04
CA THR A 4 9.42 15.78 -12.75
C THR A 4 10.50 16.21 -13.74
N ALA A 5 11.47 15.33 -13.97
CA ALA A 5 12.55 15.49 -14.93
C ALA A 5 12.65 14.25 -15.83
N PHE A 6 13.13 14.43 -17.06
CA PHE A 6 13.19 13.39 -18.09
C PHE A 6 14.62 13.24 -18.63
N THR A 7 14.97 12.02 -19.02
CA THR A 7 16.24 11.72 -19.70
C THR A 7 16.06 11.70 -21.21
N THR A 8 17.07 12.14 -21.96
CA THR A 8 17.11 11.95 -23.43
C THR A 8 17.42 10.50 -23.76
N ALA A 9 18.35 9.86 -23.05
CA ALA A 9 18.61 8.42 -23.19
C ALA A 9 17.41 7.62 -22.69
N GLY A 10 16.80 6.84 -23.58
CA GLY A 10 15.62 6.02 -23.32
C GLY A 10 14.31 6.77 -23.08
N GLY A 11 14.32 8.11 -23.07
CA GLY A 11 13.11 8.91 -22.88
C GLY A 11 12.38 8.54 -21.58
N ARG A 12 13.11 8.52 -20.45
CA ARG A 12 12.63 8.00 -19.15
C ARG A 12 12.25 9.14 -18.21
N ILE A 13 11.48 8.83 -17.17
CA ILE A 13 11.36 9.73 -16.00
C ILE A 13 12.60 9.53 -15.14
N GLN A 14 13.39 10.57 -14.96
CA GLN A 14 14.57 10.57 -14.09
C GLN A 14 14.20 10.84 -12.63
N SER A 15 13.20 11.69 -12.42
CA SER A 15 12.76 12.15 -11.10
C SER A 15 11.27 12.49 -11.16
N PHE A 16 10.56 12.19 -10.09
CA PHE A 16 9.17 12.52 -9.85
C PHE A 16 8.96 12.80 -8.35
N GLU A 17 9.19 14.05 -7.96
CA GLU A 17 9.10 14.55 -6.59
C GLU A 17 7.65 14.93 -6.23
N LEU A 18 7.07 14.32 -5.19
CA LEU A 18 5.76 14.71 -4.65
C LEU A 18 5.94 15.82 -3.61
N LYS A 19 5.52 17.04 -3.92
CA LYS A 19 5.74 18.25 -3.11
C LYS A 19 4.97 18.28 -1.79
N GLU A 20 3.92 17.48 -1.67
CA GLU A 20 3.06 17.40 -0.49
C GLU A 20 3.51 16.32 0.50
N TYR A 21 4.51 15.52 0.13
CA TYR A 21 4.99 14.40 0.92
C TYR A 21 6.50 14.56 1.14
N GLU A 22 6.94 14.35 2.36
CA GLU A 22 8.36 14.43 2.73
C GLU A 22 9.05 13.06 2.57
N SER A 23 10.36 13.05 2.36
CA SER A 23 11.19 11.84 2.36
C SER A 23 11.11 11.08 3.69
N ASP A 24 11.43 9.78 3.70
CA ASP A 24 11.47 9.00 4.95
C ASP A 24 12.55 9.49 5.94
N ALA A 25 13.54 10.25 5.46
CA ALA A 25 14.65 10.75 6.26
C ALA A 25 14.29 11.93 7.18
N HIS A 26 13.08 12.49 7.05
CA HIS A 26 12.61 13.66 7.82
C HIS A 26 13.57 14.87 7.73
N ASP A 27 14.15 15.08 6.55
CA ASP A 27 15.10 16.16 6.22
C ASP A 27 14.43 17.38 5.57
N GLY A 28 13.11 17.36 5.43
CA GLY A 28 12.34 18.37 4.71
C GLY A 28 12.40 18.23 3.18
N GLU A 29 13.06 17.20 2.64
CA GLU A 29 13.09 16.96 1.20
C GLU A 29 11.77 16.35 0.71
N ALA A 30 11.37 16.69 -0.51
CA ALA A 30 10.18 16.11 -1.14
C ALA A 30 10.39 14.61 -1.41
N LEU A 31 9.32 13.83 -1.31
CA LEU A 31 9.37 12.40 -1.58
C LEU A 31 9.62 12.15 -3.07
N GLU A 32 10.70 11.45 -3.37
CA GLU A 32 11.04 11.00 -4.72
C GLU A 32 10.40 9.64 -5.02
N MET A 33 9.60 9.57 -6.08
CA MET A 33 8.96 8.33 -6.56
C MET A 33 9.88 7.48 -7.43
N VAL A 34 10.95 8.08 -7.97
CA VAL A 34 11.91 7.45 -8.87
C VAL A 34 13.29 7.40 -8.22
N VAL A 35 13.68 6.21 -7.78
CA VAL A 35 15.04 5.98 -7.26
C VAL A 35 15.94 5.54 -8.42
N ALA A 36 16.86 6.43 -8.79
CA ALA A 36 17.75 6.24 -9.93
C ALA A 36 18.90 5.27 -9.60
N ASP A 37 18.64 3.98 -9.75
CA ASP A 37 19.68 2.93 -9.73
C ASP A 37 19.34 1.84 -10.77
N GLY A 38 19.96 1.91 -11.95
CA GLY A 38 19.69 1.00 -13.06
C GLY A 38 18.57 1.45 -14.00
N LEU A 39 17.45 0.71 -14.03
CA LEU A 39 16.37 0.88 -15.00
C LEU A 39 15.32 1.89 -14.51
N LEU A 40 15.08 2.93 -15.31
CA LEU A 40 14.14 4.01 -15.00
C LEU A 40 12.71 3.73 -15.54
N PRO A 41 11.66 4.37 -14.97
CA PRO A 41 10.28 4.27 -15.46
C PRO A 41 10.04 4.86 -16.86
N LEU A 42 8.85 4.56 -17.42
CA LEU A 42 8.44 4.81 -18.81
C LEU A 42 9.19 3.97 -19.84
N GLY A 43 9.52 2.73 -19.48
CA GLY A 43 9.94 1.68 -20.41
C GLY A 43 8.96 1.55 -21.57
N VAL A 44 9.45 1.48 -22.81
CA VAL A 44 8.66 1.03 -23.96
C VAL A 44 9.34 -0.18 -24.58
N TYR A 45 8.56 -1.24 -24.72
CA TYR A 45 9.01 -2.52 -25.27
C TYR A 45 8.18 -2.91 -26.48
N TRP A 46 8.80 -3.57 -27.45
CA TRP A 46 8.16 -4.15 -28.63
C TRP A 46 8.82 -5.47 -28.98
N LEU A 47 8.20 -6.19 -29.93
CA LEU A 47 8.78 -7.40 -30.50
C LEU A 47 9.46 -7.06 -31.84
N ASP A 48 10.71 -7.48 -32.01
CA ASP A 48 11.40 -7.42 -33.30
C ASP A 48 10.84 -8.45 -34.31
N GLU A 49 11.40 -8.51 -35.52
CA GLU A 49 10.99 -9.49 -36.54
C GLU A 49 11.25 -10.94 -36.12
N GLY A 50 12.22 -11.18 -35.25
CA GLY A 50 12.54 -12.49 -34.68
C GLY A 50 11.66 -12.88 -33.49
N GLY A 51 10.78 -11.98 -33.03
CA GLY A 51 9.95 -12.18 -31.84
C GLY A 51 10.68 -11.96 -30.51
N ASN A 52 11.87 -11.34 -30.53
CA ASN A 52 12.59 -10.97 -29.32
C ASN A 52 12.02 -9.67 -28.74
N VAL A 53 12.00 -9.59 -27.41
CA VAL A 53 11.65 -8.34 -26.70
C VAL A 53 12.80 -7.36 -26.85
N VAL A 54 12.51 -6.19 -27.42
CA VAL A 54 13.43 -5.06 -27.53
C VAL A 54 12.85 -3.90 -26.76
N GLY A 55 13.72 -3.17 -26.05
CA GLY A 55 13.36 -1.96 -25.31
C GLY A 55 14.00 -0.74 -25.92
N ASP A 56 13.39 0.41 -25.64
CA ASP A 56 13.88 1.72 -26.10
C ASP A 56 15.01 2.30 -25.24
N GLN A 57 15.62 1.51 -24.34
CA GLN A 57 16.64 1.97 -23.39
C GLN A 57 17.85 2.65 -24.05
N ASP A 58 18.23 2.20 -25.24
CA ASP A 58 19.38 2.69 -26.01
C ASP A 58 18.98 3.75 -27.07
N VAL A 59 17.71 4.18 -27.08
CA VAL A 59 17.20 5.17 -28.04
C VAL A 59 17.43 6.58 -27.49
N ASP A 60 18.04 7.44 -28.30
CA ASP A 60 18.16 8.86 -27.99
C ASP A 60 16.87 9.62 -28.37
N TYR A 61 16.24 10.23 -27.38
CA TYR A 61 15.03 11.03 -27.55
C TYR A 61 15.33 12.52 -27.58
N ARG A 62 14.63 13.21 -28.49
CA ARG A 62 14.42 14.66 -28.44
C ARG A 62 13.21 14.94 -27.55
N ILE A 63 13.37 15.88 -26.61
CA ILE A 63 12.33 16.26 -25.66
C ILE A 63 11.83 17.66 -25.99
N GLU A 64 10.52 17.79 -26.16
CA GLU A 64 9.83 19.06 -26.37
C GLU A 64 8.80 19.25 -25.26
N VAL A 65 8.82 20.44 -24.64
CA VAL A 65 7.92 20.77 -23.53
C VAL A 65 7.11 21.99 -23.92
N GLU A 66 5.80 21.85 -23.91
CA GLU A 66 4.86 22.91 -24.25
C GLU A 66 3.87 23.11 -23.10
N ARG A 67 3.66 24.36 -22.69
CA ARG A 67 2.59 24.72 -21.75
C ARG A 67 1.62 25.67 -22.46
N PRO A 68 0.54 25.15 -23.06
CA PRO A 68 -0.41 26.00 -23.76
C PRO A 68 -1.03 27.03 -22.79
N ALA A 69 -1.12 28.29 -23.22
CA ALA A 69 -1.60 29.37 -22.36
C ALA A 69 -3.03 29.10 -21.88
N GLY A 70 -3.24 29.11 -20.55
CA GLY A 70 -4.55 28.91 -19.93
C GLY A 70 -5.08 27.47 -19.95
N ALA A 71 -4.33 26.49 -20.45
CA ALA A 71 -4.80 25.10 -20.54
C ALA A 71 -4.79 24.32 -19.22
N GLY A 72 -4.14 24.84 -18.17
CA GLY A 72 -4.01 24.13 -16.89
C GLY A 72 -3.21 22.82 -16.99
N SER A 73 -2.45 22.64 -18.07
CA SER A 73 -1.65 21.44 -18.32
C SER A 73 -0.35 21.74 -19.04
N THR A 74 0.62 20.85 -18.90
CA THR A 74 1.91 20.87 -19.62
C THR A 74 2.02 19.59 -20.43
N VAL A 75 2.40 19.69 -21.70
CA VAL A 75 2.61 18.55 -22.60
C VAL A 75 4.10 18.33 -22.78
N VAL A 76 4.56 17.10 -22.56
CA VAL A 76 5.93 16.67 -22.80
C VAL A 76 5.91 15.63 -23.90
N ARG A 77 6.56 15.93 -25.03
CA ARG A 77 6.71 15.03 -26.17
C ARG A 77 8.15 14.55 -26.24
N LEU A 78 8.35 13.24 -26.23
CA LEU A 78 9.65 12.61 -26.43
C LEU A 78 9.59 11.85 -27.76
N THR A 79 10.45 12.20 -28.71
CA THR A 79 10.52 11.54 -30.02
C THR A 79 11.90 10.97 -30.26
N GLY A 80 11.97 9.67 -30.56
CA GLY A 80 13.21 8.94 -30.83
C GLY A 80 13.07 8.04 -32.05
N THR A 81 14.21 7.62 -32.61
CA THR A 81 14.27 6.69 -33.74
C THR A 81 15.12 5.49 -33.33
N ALA A 82 14.50 4.32 -33.19
CA ALA A 82 15.19 3.11 -32.73
C ALA A 82 15.96 2.41 -33.87
N ALA A 83 15.44 2.48 -35.10
CA ALA A 83 16.06 1.97 -36.31
C ALA A 83 15.51 2.73 -37.54
N PRO A 84 16.14 2.63 -38.72
CA PRO A 84 15.57 3.21 -39.94
C PRO A 84 14.12 2.74 -40.17
N GLY A 85 13.16 3.66 -40.13
CA GLY A 85 11.73 3.36 -40.29
C GLY A 85 10.99 2.94 -39.01
N LEU A 86 11.67 2.88 -37.86
CA LEU A 86 11.08 2.60 -36.55
C LEU A 86 11.20 3.83 -35.63
N THR A 87 10.11 4.55 -35.48
CA THR A 87 10.03 5.77 -34.64
C THR A 87 9.22 5.51 -33.38
N ILE A 88 9.63 6.09 -32.26
CA ILE A 88 8.91 6.00 -30.99
C ILE A 88 8.59 7.41 -30.53
N GLU A 89 7.32 7.67 -30.27
CA GLU A 89 6.85 8.91 -29.69
C GLU A 89 6.12 8.64 -28.37
N LYS A 90 6.55 9.32 -27.31
CA LYS A 90 5.88 9.33 -26.01
C LYS A 90 5.30 10.72 -25.79
N THR A 91 4.03 10.81 -25.47
CA THR A 91 3.39 12.08 -25.09
C THR A 91 2.83 11.95 -23.68
N LEU A 92 3.28 12.83 -22.78
CA LEU A 92 2.74 12.97 -21.44
C LEU A 92 2.00 14.31 -21.32
N THR A 93 0.76 14.28 -20.84
CA THR A 93 0.01 15.49 -20.46
C THR A 93 -0.10 15.54 -18.94
N LEU A 94 0.53 16.55 -18.37
CA LEU A 94 0.62 16.78 -16.92
C LEU A 94 -0.41 17.84 -16.54
N HIS A 95 -1.44 17.44 -15.79
CA HIS A 95 -2.52 18.34 -15.37
C HIS A 95 -2.20 19.04 -14.04
N ASP A 96 -2.48 20.34 -13.96
CA ASP A 96 -2.27 21.13 -12.75
C ASP A 96 -3.16 20.58 -11.61
N GLY A 97 -2.55 20.28 -10.46
CA GLY A 97 -3.29 19.82 -9.29
C GLY A 97 -3.85 18.38 -9.41
N SER A 98 -3.27 17.54 -10.27
CA SER A 98 -3.61 16.13 -10.39
C SER A 98 -2.37 15.24 -10.25
N TYR A 99 -2.55 14.02 -9.73
CA TYR A 99 -1.55 12.93 -9.79
C TYR A 99 -1.79 12.00 -10.99
N LEU A 100 -2.81 12.28 -11.81
CA LEU A 100 -3.14 11.57 -13.04
C LEU A 100 -2.56 12.33 -14.24
N LEU A 101 -1.80 11.62 -15.06
CA LEU A 101 -1.22 12.10 -16.31
C LEU A 101 -1.85 11.36 -17.48
N ASP A 102 -2.02 12.02 -18.63
CA ASP A 102 -2.32 11.27 -19.85
C ASP A 102 -1.01 10.78 -20.45
N TYR A 103 -0.91 9.49 -20.77
CA TYR A 103 0.27 8.89 -21.37
C TYR A 103 -0.10 8.19 -22.67
N THR A 104 0.52 8.62 -23.76
CA THR A 104 0.35 8.00 -25.08
C THR A 104 1.71 7.56 -25.59
N VAL A 105 1.77 6.35 -26.15
CA VAL A 105 2.92 5.85 -26.89
C VAL A 105 2.50 5.53 -28.31
N VAL A 106 3.28 6.00 -29.28
CA VAL A 106 3.13 5.65 -30.71
C VAL A 106 4.44 5.05 -31.19
N VAL A 107 4.39 3.79 -31.62
CA VAL A 107 5.48 3.06 -32.26
C VAL A 107 5.17 2.97 -33.75
N GLY A 108 5.86 3.76 -34.56
CA GLY A 108 5.70 3.80 -36.02
C GLY A 108 6.63 2.81 -36.73
N GLY A 109 6.16 2.18 -37.81
CA GLY A 109 6.93 1.21 -38.62
C GLY A 109 6.08 0.09 -39.20
N GLU A 110 6.67 -0.86 -39.93
CA GLU A 110 5.98 -2.03 -40.48
C GLU A 110 5.72 -3.10 -39.40
N ALA A 111 4.64 -2.91 -38.64
CA ALA A 111 3.73 -3.96 -38.15
C ALA A 111 2.67 -3.31 -37.25
N THR A 112 1.68 -2.68 -37.88
CA THR A 112 0.55 -2.01 -37.23
C THR A 112 -0.46 -3.02 -36.68
N ASP A 113 -0.07 -3.82 -35.69
CA ASP A 113 -0.97 -4.63 -34.85
C ASP A 113 -0.22 -5.42 -33.75
N ARG A 114 1.05 -5.07 -33.47
CA ARG A 114 1.88 -5.75 -32.47
C ARG A 114 1.51 -5.32 -31.05
N GLU A 115 1.92 -6.14 -30.09
CA GLU A 115 1.87 -5.78 -28.69
C GLU A 115 2.96 -4.73 -28.40
N VAL A 116 2.59 -3.67 -27.68
CA VAL A 116 3.50 -2.68 -27.13
C VAL A 116 3.45 -2.80 -25.61
N GLY A 117 4.62 -2.98 -25.01
CA GLY A 117 4.82 -2.99 -23.57
C GLY A 117 5.11 -1.58 -23.05
N VAL A 118 4.40 -1.15 -22.01
CA VAL A 118 4.77 0.03 -21.21
C VAL A 118 5.16 -0.42 -19.82
N ALA A 119 6.23 0.15 -19.26
CA ALA A 119 6.76 -0.33 -17.99
C ALA A 119 7.09 0.75 -16.97
N TRP A 120 6.88 0.40 -15.71
CA TRP A 120 7.32 1.17 -14.56
C TRP A 120 8.35 0.34 -13.79
N ALA A 121 9.60 0.80 -13.84
CA ALA A 121 10.71 0.22 -13.12
C ALA A 121 11.05 1.08 -11.89
N ARG A 122 11.50 0.43 -10.82
CA ARG A 122 11.92 1.09 -9.58
C ARG A 122 12.99 0.26 -8.88
N ALA A 123 14.00 0.92 -8.35
CA ALA A 123 14.96 0.27 -7.46
C ALA A 123 14.25 -0.29 -6.23
N VAL A 124 14.53 -1.56 -5.91
CA VAL A 124 13.95 -2.28 -4.78
C VAL A 124 14.66 -1.81 -3.51
N HIS A 125 13.91 -1.26 -2.56
CA HIS A 125 14.49 -0.90 -1.28
C HIS A 125 14.72 -2.17 -0.44
N GLU A 126 15.98 -2.51 -0.18
CA GLU A 126 16.33 -3.52 0.84
C GLU A 126 16.17 -2.93 2.27
N GLY A 127 14.92 -2.65 2.66
CA GLY A 127 14.56 -2.06 3.95
C GLY A 127 14.29 -3.09 5.05
N ARG A 128 15.09 -3.08 6.12
CA ARG A 128 15.15 -4.03 7.26
C ARG A 128 13.93 -4.06 8.22
N SER A 129 12.79 -3.50 7.85
CA SER A 129 11.65 -3.35 8.76
C SER A 129 10.54 -4.35 8.45
N ARG A 130 10.06 -5.10 9.45
CA ARG A 130 8.83 -5.92 9.35
C ARG A 130 7.57 -5.11 9.05
N PHE A 131 7.67 -3.77 9.03
CA PHE A 131 6.60 -2.83 8.78
C PHE A 131 6.69 -2.15 7.40
N SER A 132 7.73 -2.41 6.58
CA SER A 132 7.69 -2.01 5.17
C SER A 132 6.70 -2.95 4.47
N GLY A 133 5.59 -2.40 3.96
CA GLY A 133 4.60 -3.16 3.19
C GLY A 133 5.21 -3.90 1.99
N LYS A 134 4.36 -4.59 1.23
CA LYS A 134 4.79 -5.22 -0.02
C LYS A 134 5.15 -4.12 -1.03
N GLU A 135 6.43 -4.02 -1.36
CA GLU A 135 6.92 -3.21 -2.49
C GLU A 135 7.13 -4.11 -3.70
N GLY A 136 6.52 -3.75 -4.84
CA GLY A 136 6.72 -4.51 -6.06
C GLY A 136 5.66 -4.31 -7.15
N PRO A 137 5.75 -5.11 -8.22
CA PRO A 137 4.77 -5.14 -9.31
C PRO A 137 3.37 -5.51 -8.80
N VAL A 138 2.37 -4.78 -9.28
CA VAL A 138 0.97 -4.97 -8.92
C VAL A 138 0.06 -4.77 -10.14
N ALA A 139 -1.00 -5.58 -10.24
CA ALA A 139 -2.02 -5.45 -11.27
C ALA A 139 -3.41 -5.83 -10.73
N LEU A 140 -4.44 -5.16 -11.24
CA LEU A 140 -5.82 -5.58 -11.10
C LEU A 140 -6.26 -6.25 -12.40
N LEU A 141 -6.36 -7.58 -12.38
CA LEU A 141 -6.64 -8.41 -13.54
C LEU A 141 -7.82 -9.33 -13.25
N ALA A 142 -8.82 -9.34 -14.14
CA ALA A 142 -10.06 -10.09 -13.99
C ALA A 142 -10.70 -9.95 -12.59
N ASP A 143 -10.81 -8.69 -12.12
CA ASP A 143 -11.35 -8.33 -10.80
C ASP A 143 -10.59 -8.91 -9.59
N LYS A 144 -9.34 -9.33 -9.79
CA LYS A 144 -8.45 -9.84 -8.76
C LYS A 144 -7.16 -9.02 -8.70
N LEU A 145 -6.79 -8.61 -7.49
CA LEU A 145 -5.52 -7.94 -7.25
C LEU A 145 -4.40 -8.99 -7.19
N HIS A 146 -3.37 -8.79 -7.99
CA HIS A 146 -2.12 -9.53 -7.99
C HIS A 146 -1.01 -8.57 -7.58
N ALA A 147 -0.38 -8.81 -6.43
CA ALA A 147 0.67 -7.96 -5.90
C ALA A 147 1.84 -8.82 -5.45
N GLU A 148 3.01 -8.59 -6.05
CA GLU A 148 4.24 -9.31 -5.76
C GLU A 148 5.18 -8.45 -4.91
N ASN A 149 5.98 -9.10 -4.07
CA ASN A 149 7.05 -8.41 -3.34
C ASN A 149 8.37 -8.61 -4.10
N ALA A 150 8.85 -7.54 -4.73
CA ALA A 150 10.01 -7.54 -5.61
C ALA A 150 11.27 -8.11 -4.93
N ALA A 151 11.49 -7.82 -3.65
CA ALA A 151 12.64 -8.33 -2.89
C ALA A 151 12.64 -9.86 -2.70
N SER A 152 11.49 -10.51 -2.89
CA SER A 152 11.31 -11.96 -2.73
C SER A 152 11.08 -12.71 -4.05
N MET A 153 10.99 -11.99 -5.17
CA MET A 153 10.77 -12.61 -6.49
C MET A 153 12.02 -13.34 -6.96
N LYS A 154 11.83 -14.57 -7.45
CA LYS A 154 12.88 -15.39 -8.06
C LYS A 154 12.69 -15.57 -9.56
N GLU A 155 11.43 -15.59 -9.97
CA GLU A 155 11.01 -15.76 -11.36
C GLU A 155 10.01 -14.66 -11.71
N PRO A 156 9.97 -14.23 -12.98
CA PRO A 156 8.94 -13.31 -13.44
C PRO A 156 7.54 -13.92 -13.30
N VAL A 157 6.57 -13.08 -12.97
CA VAL A 157 5.14 -13.42 -12.94
C VAL A 157 4.51 -12.92 -14.23
N LEU A 158 3.94 -13.85 -15.01
CA LEU A 158 3.24 -13.56 -16.26
C LEU A 158 1.76 -13.87 -16.08
N LEU A 159 0.91 -12.86 -16.31
CA LEU A 159 -0.54 -12.99 -16.22
C LEU A 159 -1.17 -12.44 -17.50
N ASP A 160 -2.03 -13.23 -18.13
CA ASP A 160 -2.83 -12.80 -19.28
C ASP A 160 -4.30 -12.69 -18.88
N GLY A 161 -4.96 -11.59 -19.25
CA GLY A 161 -6.38 -11.40 -18.95
C GLY A 161 -6.86 -9.98 -19.18
N GLU A 162 -8.07 -9.68 -18.71
CA GLU A 162 -8.58 -8.31 -18.71
C GLU A 162 -7.93 -7.51 -17.58
N VAL A 163 -7.10 -6.55 -17.94
CA VAL A 163 -6.38 -5.68 -17.02
C VAL A 163 -7.14 -4.37 -16.87
N ALA A 164 -7.55 -4.06 -15.63
CA ALA A 164 -8.14 -2.78 -15.28
C ALA A 164 -7.06 -1.71 -15.03
N TRP A 165 -5.93 -2.11 -14.47
CA TRP A 165 -4.71 -1.31 -14.36
C TRP A 165 -3.53 -2.20 -13.94
N ALA A 166 -2.31 -1.76 -14.23
CA ALA A 166 -1.08 -2.42 -13.81
C ALA A 166 0.04 -1.42 -13.56
N GLY A 167 0.94 -1.73 -12.64
CA GLY A 167 2.06 -0.87 -12.32
C GLY A 167 2.85 -1.35 -11.11
N TYR A 168 3.45 -0.42 -10.39
CA TYR A 168 4.34 -0.68 -9.27
C TYR A 168 3.86 0.07 -8.03
N ALA A 169 3.88 -0.60 -6.89
CA ALA A 169 3.41 -0.01 -5.65
C ALA A 169 4.37 -0.31 -4.50
N ASP A 170 4.41 0.62 -3.55
CA ASP A 170 4.96 0.37 -2.22
C ASP A 170 3.84 0.47 -1.17
N HIS A 171 4.23 0.59 0.09
CA HIS A 171 3.31 0.70 1.21
C HIS A 171 2.36 1.93 1.10
N TYR A 172 2.85 3.07 0.61
CA TYR A 172 2.13 4.35 0.63
C TYR A 172 1.81 4.93 -0.75
N PHE A 173 2.52 4.50 -1.79
CA PHE A 173 2.47 5.12 -3.12
C PHE A 173 2.24 4.08 -4.22
N LEU A 174 1.68 4.56 -5.33
CA LEU A 174 1.33 3.77 -6.50
C LEU A 174 1.73 4.55 -7.75
N ALA A 175 2.37 3.83 -8.68
CA ALA A 175 2.48 4.24 -10.07
C ALA A 175 1.77 3.19 -10.94
N ALA A 176 0.74 3.57 -11.69
CA ALA A 176 -0.08 2.62 -12.45
C ALA A 176 -0.52 3.17 -13.80
N TYR A 177 -0.39 2.33 -14.83
CA TYR A 177 -1.00 2.51 -16.14
C TYR A 177 -2.44 2.00 -16.10
N ILE A 178 -3.38 2.88 -16.42
CA ILE A 178 -4.83 2.65 -16.38
C ILE A 178 -5.35 2.84 -17.80
N PRO A 179 -5.73 1.79 -18.52
CA PRO A 179 -6.42 1.94 -19.78
C PRO A 179 -7.84 2.50 -19.57
N ASP A 180 -8.36 3.23 -20.57
CA ASP A 180 -9.67 3.90 -20.50
C ASP A 180 -10.81 2.91 -20.22
N GLU A 181 -10.70 1.70 -20.78
CA GLU A 181 -11.54 0.56 -20.46
C GLU A 181 -10.65 -0.67 -20.19
N PRO A 182 -11.08 -1.63 -19.35
CA PRO A 182 -10.33 -2.86 -19.13
C PRO A 182 -9.98 -3.53 -20.46
N VAL A 183 -8.67 -3.74 -20.68
CA VAL A 183 -8.16 -4.26 -21.95
C VAL A 183 -7.59 -5.66 -21.73
N ARG A 184 -7.78 -6.54 -22.71
CA ARG A 184 -7.08 -7.82 -22.71
C ARG A 184 -5.60 -7.58 -22.98
N ALA A 185 -4.77 -7.82 -21.97
CA ALA A 185 -3.35 -7.52 -21.97
C ALA A 185 -2.57 -8.59 -21.19
N ARG A 186 -1.25 -8.58 -21.36
CA ARG A 186 -0.32 -9.37 -20.58
C ARG A 186 0.39 -8.48 -19.58
N PHE A 187 0.26 -8.81 -18.31
CA PHE A 187 1.04 -8.23 -17.23
C PHE A 187 2.29 -9.10 -16.99
N VAL A 188 3.44 -8.44 -16.91
CA VAL A 188 4.72 -9.05 -16.53
C VAL A 188 5.29 -8.29 -15.35
N GLY A 189 5.31 -8.94 -14.19
CA GLY A 189 6.06 -8.47 -13.02
C GLY A 189 7.40 -9.19 -12.95
N ALA A 190 8.50 -8.46 -12.84
CA ALA A 190 9.82 -9.04 -12.69
C ALA A 190 10.64 -8.27 -11.65
N ALA A 191 11.61 -8.93 -11.04
CA ALA A 191 12.65 -8.26 -10.27
C ALA A 191 14.00 -8.95 -10.50
N SER A 192 15.03 -8.15 -10.76
CA SER A 192 16.39 -8.63 -11.00
C SER A 192 17.39 -7.51 -10.73
N GLY A 193 18.58 -7.86 -10.22
CA GLY A 193 19.67 -6.90 -10.03
C GLY A 193 19.33 -5.72 -9.11
N GLY A 194 18.43 -5.91 -8.14
CA GLY A 194 17.98 -4.84 -7.24
C GLY A 194 16.93 -3.90 -7.85
N VAL A 195 16.39 -4.21 -9.03
CA VAL A 195 15.32 -3.43 -9.68
C VAL A 195 14.10 -4.30 -9.88
N GLY A 196 12.93 -3.78 -9.52
CA GLY A 196 11.65 -4.38 -9.85
C GLY A 196 10.99 -3.63 -11.00
N GLU A 197 10.32 -4.34 -11.88
CA GLU A 197 9.63 -3.76 -13.03
C GLU A 197 8.24 -4.39 -13.21
N ALA A 198 7.28 -3.53 -13.48
CA ALA A 198 5.93 -3.90 -13.88
C ALA A 198 5.69 -3.46 -15.33
N THR A 199 5.48 -4.42 -16.22
CA THR A 199 5.23 -4.18 -17.64
C THR A 199 3.82 -4.59 -18.03
N LEU A 200 3.12 -3.70 -18.72
CA LEU A 200 1.81 -3.96 -19.32
C LEU A 200 1.95 -4.02 -20.84
N TRP A 201 1.72 -5.21 -21.41
CA TRP A 201 1.71 -5.44 -22.84
C TRP A 201 0.28 -5.47 -23.36
N ALA A 202 -0.05 -4.54 -24.23
CA ALA A 202 -1.35 -4.49 -24.89
C ALA A 202 -1.19 -4.43 -26.41
N ARG A 203 -2.19 -4.93 -27.13
CA ARG A 203 -2.24 -4.76 -28.58
C ARG A 203 -2.29 -3.26 -28.92
N ALA A 204 -1.49 -2.84 -29.88
CA ALA A 204 -1.40 -1.46 -30.33
C ALA A 204 -1.85 -1.34 -31.80
N PRO A 205 -3.17 -1.30 -32.10
CA PRO A 205 -3.64 -1.03 -33.46
C PRO A 205 -3.06 0.29 -33.97
N GLY A 206 -2.44 0.26 -35.15
CA GLY A 206 -1.74 1.44 -35.69
C GLY A 206 -0.50 1.88 -34.89
N GLY A 207 0.01 1.01 -34.01
CA GLY A 207 1.18 1.29 -33.18
C GLY A 207 0.91 2.20 -31.98
N ARG A 208 -0.35 2.51 -31.68
CA ARG A 208 -0.72 3.46 -30.62
C ARG A 208 -1.30 2.74 -29.40
N VAL A 209 -0.79 3.08 -28.22
CA VAL A 209 -1.41 2.74 -26.91
C VAL A 209 -1.56 4.01 -26.08
N GLN A 210 -2.63 4.07 -25.28
CA GLN A 210 -2.97 5.20 -24.45
C GLN A 210 -3.43 4.73 -23.08
N TYR A 211 -2.96 5.43 -22.04
CA TYR A 211 -3.23 5.15 -20.64
C TYR A 211 -3.38 6.46 -19.87
N SER A 212 -4.23 6.46 -18.86
CA SER A 212 -4.06 7.36 -17.73
C SER A 212 -2.98 6.79 -16.82
N LEU A 213 -1.90 7.55 -16.57
CA LEU A 213 -0.81 7.18 -15.70
C LEU A 213 -1.01 7.87 -14.34
N PHE A 214 -1.37 7.10 -13.32
CA PHE A 214 -1.41 7.60 -11.95
C PHE A 214 -0.01 7.47 -11.32
N VAL A 215 0.52 8.54 -10.71
CA VAL A 215 1.76 8.50 -9.93
C VAL A 215 1.56 9.33 -8.67
N GLY A 216 1.31 8.67 -7.53
CA GLY A 216 0.97 9.40 -6.32
C GLY A 216 0.61 8.55 -5.11
N PRO A 217 0.06 9.19 -4.06
CA PRO A 217 -0.25 8.56 -2.78
C PRO A 217 -1.47 7.65 -2.87
N LYS A 218 -1.47 6.58 -2.08
CA LYS A 218 -2.59 5.64 -1.95
C LYS A 218 -3.71 6.16 -1.04
N ARG A 219 -4.18 7.39 -1.25
CA ARG A 219 -5.35 7.89 -0.49
C ARG A 219 -6.64 7.33 -1.05
N LEU A 220 -7.51 6.80 -0.20
CA LEU A 220 -8.74 6.15 -0.67
C LEU A 220 -9.69 7.09 -1.41
N ASP A 221 -9.78 8.35 -0.98
CA ASP A 221 -10.62 9.37 -1.63
C ASP A 221 -10.11 9.71 -3.03
N LEU A 222 -8.79 9.91 -3.16
CA LEU A 222 -8.14 10.18 -4.44
C LEU A 222 -8.28 8.98 -5.38
N LEU A 223 -7.89 7.78 -4.95
CA LEU A 223 -7.97 6.57 -5.77
C LEU A 223 -9.42 6.26 -6.19
N GLY A 224 -10.37 6.41 -5.26
CA GLY A 224 -11.79 6.22 -5.55
C GLY A 224 -12.35 7.25 -6.53
N SER A 225 -11.82 8.47 -6.54
CA SER A 225 -12.20 9.51 -7.51
C SER A 225 -11.67 9.25 -8.93
N VAL A 226 -10.50 8.60 -9.04
CA VAL A 226 -9.96 8.13 -10.33
C VAL A 226 -10.75 6.92 -10.83
N GLY A 227 -11.17 6.03 -9.93
CA GLY A 227 -11.98 4.87 -10.27
C GLY A 227 -11.13 3.63 -10.64
N HIS A 228 -11.64 2.78 -11.52
CA HIS A 228 -10.98 1.54 -11.98
C HIS A 228 -10.60 0.54 -10.87
N GLY A 229 -11.14 0.70 -9.65
CA GLY A 229 -10.82 -0.15 -8.50
C GLY A 229 -9.41 0.08 -7.94
N LEU A 230 -8.81 1.25 -8.17
CA LEU A 230 -7.47 1.60 -7.67
C LEU A 230 -7.37 1.54 -6.14
N GLU A 231 -8.45 1.80 -5.42
CA GLU A 231 -8.54 1.68 -3.96
C GLU A 231 -8.25 0.26 -3.44
N ARG A 232 -8.28 -0.75 -4.32
CA ARG A 232 -7.87 -2.12 -4.00
C ARG A 232 -6.36 -2.26 -3.87
N SER A 233 -5.56 -1.30 -4.35
CA SER A 233 -4.10 -1.27 -4.15
C SER A 233 -3.70 -1.07 -2.68
N VAL A 234 -4.65 -0.69 -1.82
CA VAL A 234 -4.47 -0.58 -0.36
C VAL A 234 -4.80 -1.92 0.29
N ASP A 235 -3.79 -2.59 0.87
CA ASP A 235 -3.94 -3.94 1.44
C ASP A 235 -4.36 -3.89 2.90
N PHE A 236 -5.66 -3.72 3.13
CA PHE A 236 -6.25 -3.83 4.47
C PHE A 236 -6.27 -5.27 5.03
N GLY A 237 -5.80 -6.26 4.26
CA GLY A 237 -5.81 -7.67 4.62
C GLY A 237 -7.21 -8.25 4.80
N TRP A 238 -7.29 -9.37 5.53
CA TRP A 238 -8.53 -10.12 5.77
C TRP A 238 -9.63 -9.28 6.46
N PHE A 239 -9.24 -8.27 7.24
CA PHE A 239 -10.17 -7.43 8.01
C PHE A 239 -10.55 -6.12 7.29
N ALA A 240 -10.40 -6.08 5.96
CA ALA A 240 -10.74 -4.92 5.13
C ALA A 240 -12.15 -4.36 5.37
N PHE A 241 -13.12 -5.25 5.62
CA PHE A 241 -14.51 -4.86 5.91
C PHE A 241 -14.67 -4.04 7.20
N VAL A 242 -13.73 -4.15 8.14
CA VAL A 242 -13.67 -3.34 9.36
C VAL A 242 -12.74 -2.15 9.19
N ALA A 243 -11.58 -2.36 8.56
CA ALA A 243 -10.56 -1.33 8.37
C ALA A 243 -11.10 -0.12 7.58
N ARG A 244 -11.79 -0.37 6.45
CA ARG A 244 -12.31 0.71 5.59
C ARG A 244 -13.31 1.63 6.33
N PRO A 245 -14.36 1.13 7.00
CA PRO A 245 -15.25 1.98 7.80
C PRO A 245 -14.54 2.74 8.93
N LEU A 246 -13.58 2.10 9.61
CA LEU A 246 -12.84 2.74 10.69
C LEU A 246 -11.95 3.88 10.17
N LEU A 247 -11.29 3.69 9.02
CA LEU A 247 -10.51 4.74 8.37
C LEU A 247 -11.41 5.90 7.94
N GLY A 248 -12.57 5.62 7.34
CA GLY A 248 -13.55 6.66 6.99
C GLY A 248 -14.02 7.44 8.23
N LEU A 249 -14.28 6.75 9.34
CA LEU A 249 -14.64 7.39 10.60
C LEU A 249 -13.48 8.21 11.19
N LEU A 250 -12.24 7.73 11.05
CA LEU A 250 -11.05 8.46 11.49
C LEU A 250 -10.88 9.77 10.72
N ILE A 251 -11.00 9.74 9.39
CA ILE A 251 -10.93 10.92 8.52
C ILE A 251 -12.07 11.89 8.83
N PHE A 252 -13.28 11.36 9.09
CA PHE A 252 -14.40 12.16 9.56
C PHE A 252 -14.09 12.86 10.88
N LEU A 253 -13.56 12.16 11.89
CA LEU A 253 -13.16 12.77 13.17
C LEU A 253 -12.02 13.78 13.01
N TYR A 254 -11.11 13.54 12.06
CA TYR A 254 -10.05 14.48 11.71
C TYR A 254 -10.62 15.80 11.19
N SER A 255 -11.68 15.77 10.39
CA SER A 255 -12.33 17.00 9.90
C SER A 255 -12.84 17.93 11.01
N PHE A 256 -13.10 17.40 12.21
CA PHE A 256 -13.48 18.21 13.38
C PHE A 256 -12.29 18.61 14.26
N THR A 257 -11.30 17.75 14.42
CA THR A 257 -10.20 17.96 15.37
C THR A 257 -8.98 18.63 14.75
N GLY A 258 -8.78 18.49 13.44
CA GLY A 258 -7.56 18.90 12.73
C GLY A 258 -6.30 18.15 13.18
N ASN A 259 -6.42 17.10 13.98
CA ASN A 259 -5.29 16.35 14.53
C ASN A 259 -5.60 14.85 14.60
N TYR A 260 -4.78 14.04 13.93
CA TYR A 260 -5.02 12.60 13.84
C TYR A 260 -4.90 11.89 15.20
N GLY A 261 -4.03 12.34 16.09
CA GLY A 261 -3.90 11.72 17.41
C GLY A 261 -5.15 11.92 18.27
N TRP A 262 -5.73 13.13 18.27
CA TRP A 262 -7.03 13.35 18.92
C TRP A 262 -8.17 12.59 18.24
N SER A 263 -8.12 12.46 16.92
CA SER A 263 -9.08 11.64 16.16
C SER A 263 -9.02 10.16 16.57
N ILE A 264 -7.82 9.60 16.75
CA ILE A 264 -7.60 8.23 17.23
C ILE A 264 -8.13 8.07 18.67
N VAL A 265 -7.91 9.06 19.54
CA VAL A 265 -8.46 9.04 20.91
C VAL A 265 -9.99 9.03 20.88
N LEU A 266 -10.62 9.91 20.10
CA LEU A 266 -12.08 9.95 19.96
C LEU A 266 -12.63 8.66 19.35
N LEU A 267 -11.97 8.12 18.33
CA LEU A 267 -12.32 6.84 17.71
C LEU A 267 -12.28 5.72 18.76
N THR A 268 -11.21 5.67 19.55
CA THR A 268 -11.05 4.67 20.62
C THR A 268 -12.12 4.79 21.69
N VAL A 269 -12.48 6.01 22.09
CA VAL A 269 -13.60 6.26 23.01
C VAL A 269 -14.92 5.79 22.41
N GLY A 270 -15.19 6.10 21.14
CA GLY A 270 -16.38 5.64 20.42
C GLY A 270 -16.49 4.12 20.37
N ILE A 271 -15.40 3.43 20.00
CA ILE A 271 -15.32 1.96 20.03
C ILE A 271 -15.61 1.45 21.45
N ARG A 272 -14.98 2.02 22.49
CA ARG A 272 -15.24 1.60 23.88
C ARG A 272 -16.71 1.76 24.30
N ILE A 273 -17.40 2.80 23.83
CA ILE A 273 -18.83 3.02 24.09
C ILE A 273 -19.66 1.92 23.41
N VAL A 274 -19.39 1.62 22.13
CA VAL A 274 -20.09 0.57 21.38
C VAL A 274 -19.89 -0.81 22.02
N PHE A 275 -18.67 -1.10 22.48
CA PHE A 275 -18.32 -2.37 23.14
C PHE A 275 -18.66 -2.41 24.63
N TYR A 276 -19.10 -1.30 25.25
CA TYR A 276 -19.42 -1.22 26.66
C TYR A 276 -20.39 -2.32 27.16
N PRO A 277 -21.54 -2.59 26.51
CA PRO A 277 -22.45 -3.64 26.99
C PRO A 277 -21.82 -5.04 26.98
N ILE A 278 -20.97 -5.31 25.98
CA ILE A 278 -20.25 -6.58 25.86
C ILE A 278 -19.19 -6.68 26.98
N ASN A 279 -18.40 -5.62 27.18
CA ASN A 279 -17.37 -5.54 28.21
C ASN A 279 -17.97 -5.64 29.62
N LYS A 280 -19.15 -5.06 29.86
CA LYS A 280 -19.87 -5.17 31.13
C LYS A 280 -20.25 -6.62 31.43
N ARG A 281 -20.82 -7.33 30.45
CA ARG A 281 -21.15 -8.77 30.59
C ARG A 281 -19.91 -9.62 30.84
N GLN A 282 -18.79 -9.29 30.19
CA GLN A 282 -17.49 -9.94 30.46
C GLN A 282 -17.06 -9.77 31.91
N ALA A 283 -17.10 -8.53 32.42
CA ALA A 283 -16.68 -8.21 33.76
C ALA A 283 -17.54 -8.93 34.82
N GLU A 284 -18.84 -9.04 34.57
CA GLU A 284 -19.77 -9.81 35.41
C GLU A 284 -19.43 -11.31 35.39
N ALA A 285 -19.17 -11.89 34.22
CA ALA A 285 -18.77 -13.30 34.08
C ALA A 285 -17.43 -13.60 34.79
N MET A 286 -16.45 -12.71 34.67
CA MET A 286 -15.15 -12.84 35.33
C MET A 286 -15.27 -12.76 36.86
N LYS A 287 -16.10 -11.85 37.38
CA LYS A 287 -16.41 -11.80 38.82
C LYS A 287 -17.08 -13.08 39.31
N ALA A 288 -17.99 -13.66 38.52
CA ALA A 288 -18.62 -14.94 38.86
C ALA A 288 -17.57 -16.08 38.89
N MET A 289 -16.62 -16.09 37.95
CA MET A 289 -15.51 -17.04 37.92
C MET A 289 -14.56 -16.88 39.13
N GLN A 290 -14.27 -15.64 39.52
CA GLN A 290 -13.45 -15.36 40.72
C GLN A 290 -14.08 -15.89 42.00
N ARG A 291 -15.41 -15.86 42.12
CA ARG A 291 -16.12 -16.40 43.29
C ARG A 291 -15.94 -17.90 43.47
N ILE A 292 -15.84 -18.65 42.37
CA ILE A 292 -15.70 -20.12 42.41
C ILE A 292 -14.23 -20.60 42.44
N GLN A 293 -13.25 -19.72 42.23
CA GLN A 293 -11.82 -20.06 42.33
C GLN A 293 -11.41 -20.82 43.61
N PRO A 294 -11.85 -20.45 44.83
CA PRO A 294 -11.47 -21.20 46.03
C PRO A 294 -12.00 -22.64 46.03
N GLU A 295 -13.20 -22.88 45.50
CA GLU A 295 -13.75 -24.23 45.36
C GLU A 295 -13.02 -25.02 44.27
N LEU A 296 -12.66 -24.34 43.18
CA LEU A 296 -11.85 -24.92 42.11
C LEU A 296 -10.47 -25.39 42.62
N LYS A 297 -9.82 -24.61 43.49
CA LYS A 297 -8.54 -24.97 44.12
C LYS A 297 -8.67 -26.19 45.02
N LYS A 298 -9.72 -26.25 45.86
CA LYS A 298 -9.99 -27.43 46.69
C LYS A 298 -10.21 -28.69 45.85
N LEU A 299 -10.88 -28.55 44.70
CA LEU A 299 -11.10 -29.64 43.77
C LEU A 299 -9.79 -30.14 43.13
N GLN A 300 -8.93 -29.20 42.73
CA GLN A 300 -7.60 -29.48 42.18
C GLN A 300 -6.67 -30.16 43.20
N GLU A 301 -6.73 -29.76 44.47
CA GLU A 301 -5.98 -30.42 45.55
C GLU A 301 -6.51 -31.84 45.83
N LYS A 302 -7.84 -32.03 45.83
CA LYS A 302 -8.48 -33.31 46.12
C LYS A 302 -8.26 -34.37 45.04
N TYR A 303 -8.21 -33.97 43.76
CA TYR A 303 -8.13 -34.90 42.62
C TYR A 303 -6.84 -34.69 41.80
N LYS A 304 -5.73 -34.30 42.45
CA LYS A 304 -4.45 -33.98 41.79
C LYS A 304 -3.91 -35.14 40.92
N ASP A 305 -4.11 -36.37 41.36
CA ASP A 305 -3.61 -37.58 40.70
C ASP A 305 -4.62 -38.22 39.72
N ASP A 306 -5.85 -37.68 39.61
CA ASP A 306 -6.92 -38.21 38.76
C ASP A 306 -7.48 -37.10 37.85
N ARG A 307 -6.80 -36.89 36.72
CA ARG A 307 -7.13 -35.85 35.74
C ARG A 307 -8.52 -36.00 35.12
N GLU A 308 -8.98 -37.23 34.88
CA GLU A 308 -10.29 -37.47 34.28
C GLU A 308 -11.39 -37.05 35.24
N ARG A 309 -11.28 -37.47 36.50
CA ARG A 309 -12.24 -37.12 37.54
C ARG A 309 -12.22 -35.64 37.88
N LEU A 310 -11.03 -35.03 37.90
CA LEU A 310 -10.88 -33.58 38.06
C LEU A 310 -11.64 -32.80 36.97
N ASN A 311 -11.49 -33.17 35.69
CA ASN A 311 -12.18 -32.49 34.60
C ASN A 311 -13.70 -32.61 34.70
N ARG A 312 -14.21 -33.79 35.07
CA ARG A 312 -15.65 -34.02 35.23
C ARG A 312 -16.25 -33.20 36.37
N GLU A 313 -15.63 -33.23 37.54
CA GLU A 313 -16.07 -32.49 38.73
C GLU A 313 -15.94 -30.97 38.51
N MET A 314 -14.91 -30.52 37.78
CA MET A 314 -14.75 -29.10 37.41
C MET A 314 -15.88 -28.64 36.50
N MET A 315 -16.26 -29.44 35.51
CA MET A 315 -17.40 -29.13 34.63
C MET A 315 -18.73 -29.16 35.37
N GLU A 316 -18.92 -30.06 36.33
CA GLU A 316 -20.09 -30.05 37.20
C GLU A 316 -20.13 -28.80 38.08
N LEU A 317 -19.00 -28.37 38.65
CA LEU A 317 -18.91 -27.16 39.46
C LEU A 317 -19.32 -25.92 38.65
N TYR A 318 -18.82 -25.80 37.41
CA TYR A 318 -19.21 -24.74 36.47
C TYR A 318 -20.72 -24.76 36.18
N ARG A 319 -21.31 -25.94 35.93
CA ARG A 319 -22.75 -26.09 35.70
C ARG A 319 -23.59 -25.72 36.92
N ARG A 320 -23.20 -26.17 38.13
CA ARG A 320 -23.90 -25.87 39.39
C ARG A 320 -23.93 -24.36 39.66
N HIS A 321 -22.82 -23.67 39.40
CA HIS A 321 -22.71 -22.23 39.58
C HIS A 321 -23.17 -21.41 38.36
N LYS A 322 -23.63 -22.07 37.29
CA LYS A 322 -24.03 -21.46 36.01
C LYS A 322 -22.96 -20.50 35.44
N VAL A 323 -21.68 -20.81 35.65
CA VAL A 323 -20.55 -20.04 35.12
C VAL A 323 -20.02 -20.75 33.88
N ASN A 324 -19.79 -20.01 32.81
CA ASN A 324 -19.17 -20.55 31.60
C ASN A 324 -17.72 -20.03 31.50
N PRO A 325 -16.70 -20.92 31.56
CA PRO A 325 -15.30 -20.52 31.49
C PRO A 325 -14.94 -19.80 30.17
N LEU A 326 -15.66 -20.08 29.07
CA LEU A 326 -15.45 -19.44 27.78
C LEU A 326 -16.05 -18.03 27.69
N SER A 327 -16.98 -17.67 28.58
CA SER A 327 -17.58 -16.33 28.59
C SER A 327 -16.59 -15.23 28.98
N GLY A 328 -15.47 -15.59 29.62
CA GLY A 328 -14.40 -14.66 29.95
C GLY A 328 -13.53 -14.25 28.76
N CYS A 329 -13.29 -15.16 27.80
CA CYS A 329 -12.45 -14.89 26.62
C CYS A 329 -13.23 -14.51 25.36
N LEU A 330 -14.53 -14.80 25.31
CA LEU A 330 -15.39 -14.50 24.16
C LEU A 330 -15.36 -13.03 23.69
N PRO A 331 -15.35 -12.01 24.57
CA PRO A 331 -15.29 -10.61 24.15
C PRO A 331 -13.97 -10.22 23.48
N MET A 332 -12.87 -10.83 23.92
CA MET A 332 -11.56 -10.64 23.31
C MET A 332 -11.56 -11.14 21.86
N LEU A 333 -12.20 -12.29 21.60
CA LEU A 333 -12.36 -12.82 20.25
C LEU A 333 -13.20 -11.91 19.35
N VAL A 334 -14.25 -11.28 19.89
CA VAL A 334 -15.11 -10.37 19.11
C VAL A 334 -14.41 -9.01 18.87
N GLN A 335 -13.56 -8.56 19.80
CA GLN A 335 -12.77 -7.34 19.63
C GLN A 335 -11.56 -7.53 18.71
N LEU A 336 -11.02 -8.74 18.62
CA LEU A 336 -9.81 -9.05 17.86
C LEU A 336 -9.92 -8.62 16.37
N PRO A 337 -11.01 -8.89 15.63
CA PRO A 337 -11.22 -8.35 14.28
C PRO A 337 -11.21 -6.82 14.21
N VAL A 338 -11.78 -6.14 15.20
CA VAL A 338 -11.81 -4.67 15.26
C VAL A 338 -10.44 -4.10 15.54
N PHE A 339 -9.69 -4.72 16.45
CA PHE A 339 -8.31 -4.33 16.74
C PHE A 339 -7.41 -4.51 15.50
N PHE A 340 -7.45 -5.67 14.85
CA PHE A 340 -6.67 -5.90 13.64
C PHE A 340 -7.10 -5.01 12.48
N GLY A 341 -8.41 -4.75 12.33
CA GLY A 341 -8.94 -3.82 11.34
C GLY A 341 -8.46 -2.39 11.58
N LEU A 342 -8.51 -1.90 12.82
CA LEU A 342 -8.00 -0.58 13.18
C LEU A 342 -6.49 -0.50 12.96
N TYR A 343 -5.74 -1.49 13.44
CA TYR A 343 -4.29 -1.54 13.26
C TYR A 343 -3.89 -1.48 11.78
N ARG A 344 -4.57 -2.26 10.92
CA ARG A 344 -4.37 -2.20 9.47
C ARG A 344 -4.76 -0.86 8.87
N ALA A 345 -5.89 -0.29 9.29
CA ALA A 345 -6.32 1.03 8.83
C ALA A 345 -5.29 2.12 9.16
N LEU A 346 -4.69 2.08 10.36
CA LEU A 346 -3.67 3.05 10.76
C LEU A 346 -2.35 2.86 10.02
N MET A 347 -1.94 1.60 9.78
CA MET A 347 -0.69 1.32 9.07
C MET A 347 -0.77 1.69 7.59
N GLU A 348 -1.88 1.42 6.92
CA GLU A 348 -2.02 1.67 5.48
C GLU A 348 -2.46 3.12 5.15
N ALA A 349 -2.88 3.90 6.14
CA ALA A 349 -3.31 5.28 5.94
C ALA A 349 -2.11 6.21 5.75
N ILE A 350 -1.87 6.59 4.49
CA ILE A 350 -0.90 7.61 4.11
C ILE A 350 -1.15 8.96 4.79
N GLU A 351 -2.37 9.24 5.22
CA GLU A 351 -2.71 10.44 5.97
C GLU A 351 -2.06 10.50 7.37
N LEU A 352 -1.66 9.35 7.92
CA LEU A 352 -0.98 9.25 9.21
C LEU A 352 0.54 9.34 9.08
N ARG A 353 1.08 9.20 7.86
CA ARG A 353 2.50 9.35 7.60
C ARG A 353 2.93 10.76 7.96
N HIS A 354 3.89 10.87 8.88
CA HIS A 354 4.42 12.14 9.41
C HIS A 354 3.35 13.01 10.10
N ALA A 355 2.22 12.41 10.52
CA ALA A 355 1.19 13.16 11.24
C ALA A 355 1.60 13.37 12.71
N PRO A 356 1.72 14.60 13.20
CA PRO A 356 2.09 14.86 14.59
C PRO A 356 0.90 14.65 15.53
N PHE A 357 1.20 14.35 16.80
CA PHE A 357 0.18 14.32 17.85
C PHE A 357 0.40 15.40 18.91
N ILE A 358 1.23 15.12 19.92
CA ILE A 358 1.50 16.01 21.05
C ILE A 358 2.92 15.80 21.58
N GLY A 359 3.57 16.89 22.00
CA GLY A 359 4.89 16.84 22.63
C GLY A 359 5.98 16.36 21.66
N TRP A 360 6.55 15.19 21.95
CA TRP A 360 7.63 14.57 21.17
C TRP A 360 7.15 13.65 20.05
N ILE A 361 5.85 13.39 19.94
CA ILE A 361 5.28 12.49 18.92
C ILE A 361 5.09 13.30 17.63
N THR A 362 6.08 13.21 16.75
CA THR A 362 6.11 13.92 15.46
C THR A 362 5.55 13.08 14.30
N ASP A 363 5.47 11.76 14.46
CA ASP A 363 4.96 10.85 13.43
C ASP A 363 4.14 9.70 14.06
N LEU A 364 2.84 9.66 13.76
CA LEU A 364 1.92 8.62 14.23
C LEU A 364 2.05 7.29 13.47
N SER A 365 2.74 7.28 12.32
CA SER A 365 2.98 6.05 11.54
C SER A 365 4.21 5.27 12.03
N GLN A 366 5.08 5.91 12.82
CA GLN A 366 6.32 5.33 13.33
C GLN A 366 6.21 4.93 14.81
N PRO A 367 7.09 4.03 15.30
CA PRO A 367 7.18 3.73 16.72
C PRO A 367 7.53 4.97 17.56
N ASP A 368 6.82 5.18 18.66
CA ASP A 368 7.08 6.28 19.60
C ASP A 368 8.51 6.22 20.17
N ARG A 369 9.27 7.32 20.07
CA ARG A 369 10.63 7.45 20.58
C ARG A 369 10.86 8.86 21.12
N LEU A 370 11.15 8.95 22.42
CA LEU A 370 11.61 10.19 23.05
C LEU A 370 13.15 10.24 23.02
N GLY A 371 13.68 11.27 22.35
CA GLY A 371 15.12 11.52 22.22
C GLY A 371 15.84 10.49 21.35
N SER A 372 17.17 10.57 21.30
CA SER A 372 18.03 9.75 20.42
C SER A 372 18.85 8.69 21.18
N LEU A 373 18.44 8.34 22.42
CA LEU A 373 19.18 7.39 23.25
C LEU A 373 19.18 5.99 22.61
N ALA A 374 20.37 5.51 22.21
CA ALA A 374 20.53 4.16 21.70
C ALA A 374 20.44 3.14 22.84
N ILE A 375 19.31 2.43 22.93
CA ILE A 375 19.11 1.34 23.88
C ILE A 375 19.45 0.02 23.16
N PRO A 376 20.32 -0.84 23.73
CA PRO A 376 20.63 -2.13 23.13
C PRO A 376 19.37 -2.93 22.80
N PHE A 377 19.31 -3.51 21.60
CA PHE A 377 18.19 -4.33 21.09
C PHE A 377 16.87 -3.59 20.84
N VAL A 378 16.82 -2.26 20.99
CA VAL A 378 15.64 -1.44 20.65
C VAL A 378 15.98 -0.60 19.42
N SER A 379 15.24 -0.83 18.34
CA SER A 379 15.32 -0.03 17.11
C SER A 379 13.90 0.48 16.74
N PRO A 380 13.73 1.71 16.24
CA PRO A 380 14.72 2.80 16.19
C PRO A 380 15.19 3.27 17.59
N PRO A 381 16.31 4.00 17.72
CA PRO A 381 16.80 4.53 18.99
C PRO A 381 15.82 5.53 19.62
N GLY A 382 15.86 5.66 20.96
CA GLY A 382 14.99 6.51 21.77
C GLY A 382 14.17 5.74 22.81
N ILE A 383 13.62 6.46 23.78
CA ILE A 383 12.84 5.87 24.88
C ILE A 383 11.38 5.70 24.43
N PRO A 384 10.80 4.49 24.45
CA PRO A 384 9.43 4.25 23.99
C PRO A 384 8.42 4.55 25.10
N VAL A 385 8.19 5.84 25.37
CA VAL A 385 7.41 6.35 26.50
C VAL A 385 6.00 5.79 26.52
N LEU A 386 5.31 5.73 25.38
CA LEU A 386 3.95 5.20 25.31
C LEU A 386 3.89 3.72 25.70
N THR A 387 4.86 2.90 25.28
CA THR A 387 4.89 1.49 25.69
C THR A 387 5.10 1.34 27.19
N LEU A 388 5.97 2.17 27.78
CA LEU A 388 6.20 2.16 29.24
C LEU A 388 4.97 2.60 30.03
N LEU A 389 4.19 3.55 29.51
CA LEU A 389 2.94 4.01 30.13
C LEU A 389 1.79 3.00 29.99
N MET A 390 1.80 2.21 28.92
CA MET A 390 0.75 1.23 28.62
C MET A 390 0.97 -0.13 29.29
N GLY A 391 2.18 -0.39 29.80
CA GLY A 391 2.51 -1.57 30.62
C GLY A 391 2.99 -2.76 29.81
#